data_AF-A0A429MKJ9-F1
#
_entry.id   AF-A0A429MKJ9-F1
#
_cell.length_a   1.000
_cell.length_b   1.000
_cell.length_c   1.000
_cell.angle_alpha   90.00
_cell.angle_beta   90.00
_cell.angle_gamma   90.00
#
_symmetry.space_group_name_H-M   'P 1'
#
loop_
_entity.id
_entity.type
_entity.pdbx_description
1 polymer ?
#
loop_
_entity_poly.entity_id
_entity_poly.type
_entity_poly.pdbx_seq_one_letter_code
_entity_poly.pdbx_strand_id
1 'polypeptide(L)'
;TKRYATLRQIEPAPDSISSESNSTTSSTTSSAVYYNALFDVPNTDGKLRIDMTAQVYIVLNSAKNALLVPSSALSSKQFSGQRKQGQSADKASSTPSAERKHQGNGVRLERLNLTPEQKQLIEQGKATLSVVRVLQADGTTKPTQILVGINNRVNAQVLAGLKQGDQVVIADSSENSAASANSGNNRRRGPMGM
;
A
#
# COMPACT_ATOMS: atom_id res chain seq x y z
N THR A 1 -28.83 -8.61 -10.92
CA THR A 1 -29.25 -8.49 -9.51
C THR A 1 -28.11 -8.93 -8.62
N LYS A 2 -27.91 -8.31 -7.45
CA LYS A 2 -26.90 -8.78 -6.48
C LYS A 2 -27.49 -9.91 -5.64
N ARG A 3 -26.70 -10.94 -5.36
CA ARG A 3 -27.07 -12.06 -4.46
C ARG A 3 -26.00 -12.18 -3.39
N TYR A 4 -26.43 -12.47 -2.18
CA TYR A 4 -25.52 -12.80 -1.07
C TYR A 4 -25.47 -14.32 -0.93
N ALA A 5 -24.27 -14.82 -0.71
CA ALA A 5 -23.97 -16.24 -0.70
C ALA A 5 -22.93 -16.55 0.39
N THR A 6 -22.93 -17.77 0.86
CA THR A 6 -21.89 -18.29 1.75
C THR A 6 -20.99 -19.25 0.98
N LEU A 7 -19.67 -19.13 1.18
CA LEU A 7 -18.71 -20.08 0.65
C LEU A 7 -18.90 -21.41 1.38
N ARG A 8 -19.23 -22.47 0.65
CA ARG A 8 -19.37 -23.81 1.20
C ARG A 8 -18.02 -24.50 1.31
N GLN A 9 -17.27 -24.52 0.21
CA GLN A 9 -15.97 -25.20 0.15
C GLN A 9 -15.17 -24.72 -1.06
N ILE A 10 -13.84 -24.86 -0.99
CA ILE A 10 -12.91 -24.73 -2.11
C ILE A 10 -12.48 -26.14 -2.52
N GLU A 11 -12.51 -26.43 -3.82
CA GLU A 11 -12.04 -27.72 -4.32
C GLU A 11 -10.52 -27.85 -4.16
N PRO A 12 -10.03 -29.01 -3.68
CA PRO A 12 -8.62 -29.17 -3.37
C PRO A 12 -7.73 -29.29 -4.62
N ALA A 13 -8.32 -29.63 -5.76
CA ALA A 13 -7.62 -29.78 -7.03
C ALA A 13 -7.93 -28.59 -7.96
N PRO A 14 -6.92 -28.04 -8.67
CA PRO A 14 -7.16 -26.98 -9.65
C PRO A 14 -7.83 -27.56 -10.90
N ASP A 15 -8.64 -26.77 -11.61
CA ASP A 15 -9.33 -27.21 -12.84
C ASP A 15 -8.37 -27.76 -13.90
N SER A 16 -7.18 -27.16 -13.99
CA SER A 16 -6.19 -27.52 -15.01
C SER A 16 -5.72 -28.97 -14.89
N ILE A 17 -5.73 -29.58 -13.68
CA ILE A 17 -5.21 -30.95 -13.51
C ILE A 17 -6.01 -31.99 -14.30
N SER A 18 -7.30 -31.73 -14.56
CA SER A 18 -8.16 -32.64 -15.33
C SER A 18 -7.97 -32.48 -16.84
N SER A 19 -7.42 -31.35 -17.30
CA SER A 19 -7.26 -31.02 -18.73
C SER A 19 -5.84 -31.11 -19.26
N GLU A 20 -4.82 -31.26 -18.39
CA GLU A 20 -3.42 -31.44 -18.82
C GLU A 20 -3.24 -32.81 -19.51
N SER A 21 -3.48 -32.85 -20.81
CA SER A 21 -2.97 -33.92 -21.68
C SER A 21 -1.47 -33.70 -21.83
N ASN A 22 -0.67 -34.66 -21.37
CA ASN A 22 0.81 -34.65 -21.39
C ASN A 22 1.36 -34.33 -22.80
N SER A 23 1.53 -33.05 -23.10
CA SER A 23 2.11 -32.55 -24.34
C SER A 23 3.37 -31.77 -23.99
N THR A 24 4.51 -32.40 -24.24
CA THR A 24 5.88 -31.96 -23.95
C THR A 24 6.27 -30.74 -24.79
N THR A 25 5.63 -29.59 -24.54
CA THR A 25 5.96 -28.33 -25.19
C THR A 25 6.33 -27.31 -24.12
N SER A 26 7.63 -27.02 -24.04
CA SER A 26 8.22 -26.08 -23.09
C SER A 26 7.77 -24.64 -23.38
N SER A 27 6.61 -24.24 -22.88
CA SER A 27 6.18 -22.83 -22.88
C SER A 27 6.61 -22.17 -21.58
N THR A 28 7.42 -21.12 -21.67
CA THR A 28 7.98 -20.34 -20.54
C THR A 28 7.00 -19.33 -19.92
N THR A 29 5.70 -19.41 -20.22
CA THR A 29 4.70 -18.50 -19.66
C THR A 29 4.12 -19.08 -18.38
N SER A 30 4.38 -18.42 -17.25
CA SER A 30 3.74 -18.74 -15.97
C SER A 30 2.22 -18.60 -16.11
N SER A 31 1.51 -19.72 -16.24
CA SER A 31 0.06 -19.77 -16.29
C SER A 31 -0.53 -19.58 -14.88
N ALA A 32 -1.65 -18.87 -14.78
CA ALA A 32 -2.34 -18.71 -13.51
C ALA A 32 -3.06 -20.02 -13.14
N VAL A 33 -2.89 -20.46 -11.89
CA VAL A 33 -3.58 -21.64 -11.34
C VAL A 33 -4.87 -21.17 -10.66
N TYR A 34 -6.01 -21.73 -11.08
CA TYR A 34 -7.33 -21.41 -10.52
C TYR A 34 -7.89 -22.60 -9.74
N TYR A 35 -8.61 -22.29 -8.66
CA TYR A 35 -9.32 -23.26 -7.84
C TYR A 35 -10.81 -22.93 -7.83
N ASN A 36 -11.64 -23.97 -7.96
CA ASN A 36 -13.08 -23.80 -7.89
C ASN A 36 -13.55 -23.61 -6.45
N ALA A 37 -14.55 -22.76 -6.30
CA ALA A 37 -15.19 -22.47 -5.03
C ALA A 37 -16.70 -22.68 -5.18
N LEU A 38 -17.26 -23.49 -4.28
CA LEU A 38 -18.68 -23.79 -4.26
C LEU A 38 -19.38 -22.83 -3.29
N PHE A 39 -20.43 -22.19 -3.76
CA PHE A 39 -21.24 -21.25 -2.99
C PHE A 39 -22.68 -21.75 -2.90
N ASP A 40 -23.28 -21.62 -1.72
CA ASP A 40 -24.71 -21.89 -1.55
C ASP A 40 -25.49 -20.58 -1.78
N VAL A 41 -26.38 -20.59 -2.77
CA VAL A 41 -27.17 -19.42 -3.20
C VAL A 41 -28.65 -19.81 -3.32
N PRO A 42 -29.57 -19.14 -2.60
CA PRO A 42 -30.99 -19.40 -2.75
C PRO A 42 -31.50 -18.92 -4.13
N ASN A 43 -32.17 -19.81 -4.87
CA ASN A 43 -32.74 -19.55 -6.20
C ASN A 43 -34.28 -19.63 -6.17
N THR A 44 -34.93 -18.93 -5.25
CA THR A 44 -36.39 -18.99 -5.05
C THR A 44 -37.20 -18.47 -6.24
N ASP A 45 -36.61 -17.61 -7.07
CA ASP A 45 -37.24 -17.05 -8.26
C ASP A 45 -36.90 -17.80 -9.57
N GLY A 46 -36.09 -18.87 -9.49
CA GLY A 46 -35.76 -19.73 -10.63
C GLY A 46 -34.97 -19.05 -11.75
N LYS A 47 -34.39 -17.87 -11.50
CA LYS A 47 -33.69 -17.09 -12.54
C LYS A 47 -32.27 -17.58 -12.78
N LEU A 48 -31.67 -18.27 -11.81
CA LEU A 48 -30.33 -18.83 -11.98
C LEU A 48 -30.42 -20.11 -12.81
N ARG A 49 -29.82 -20.10 -14.00
CA ARG A 49 -29.67 -21.25 -14.89
C ARG A 49 -28.24 -21.81 -14.82
N ILE A 50 -28.09 -23.07 -15.18
CA ILE A 50 -26.78 -23.70 -15.36
C ILE A 50 -25.95 -22.93 -16.40
N ASP A 51 -24.63 -22.98 -16.26
CA ASP A 51 -23.65 -22.37 -17.17
C ASP A 51 -23.73 -20.83 -17.31
N MET A 52 -24.43 -20.14 -16.42
CA MET A 52 -24.34 -18.69 -16.33
C MET A 52 -23.04 -18.26 -15.65
N THR A 53 -22.39 -17.25 -16.22
CA THR A 53 -21.23 -16.60 -15.59
C THR A 53 -21.68 -15.58 -14.55
N ALA A 54 -20.90 -15.42 -13.48
CA ALA A 54 -21.17 -14.47 -12.42
C ALA A 54 -19.90 -13.72 -12.03
N GLN A 55 -20.05 -12.43 -11.70
CA GLN A 55 -18.98 -11.68 -11.04
C GLN A 55 -19.12 -11.86 -9.54
N VAL A 56 -18.08 -12.43 -8.92
CA VAL A 56 -18.06 -12.75 -7.49
C VAL A 56 -17.19 -11.74 -6.74
N TYR A 57 -17.75 -11.16 -5.69
CA TYR A 57 -17.00 -10.34 -4.73
C TYR A 57 -16.86 -11.11 -3.42
N ILE A 58 -15.62 -11.50 -3.08
CA ILE A 58 -15.33 -12.27 -1.88
C ILE A 58 -14.88 -11.32 -0.78
N VAL A 59 -15.58 -11.37 0.36
CA VAL A 59 -15.16 -10.64 1.56
C VAL A 59 -14.15 -11.49 2.31
N LEU A 60 -12.87 -11.09 2.28
CA LEU A 60 -11.78 -11.81 2.95
C LEU A 60 -11.75 -11.54 4.46
N ASN A 61 -11.99 -10.30 4.85
CA ASN A 61 -11.99 -9.88 6.25
C ASN A 61 -12.89 -8.65 6.42
N SER A 62 -13.44 -8.44 7.62
CA SER A 62 -14.28 -7.29 7.94
C SER A 62 -14.08 -6.83 9.39
N ALA A 63 -14.07 -5.52 9.60
CA ALA A 63 -14.06 -4.92 10.93
C ALA A 63 -15.16 -3.85 11.01
N LYS A 64 -15.92 -3.86 12.11
CA LYS A 64 -16.95 -2.85 12.40
C LYS A 64 -16.39 -1.84 13.40
N ASN A 65 -16.86 -0.59 13.33
CA ASN A 65 -16.43 0.50 14.23
C ASN A 65 -14.91 0.69 14.26
N ALA A 66 -14.29 0.80 13.09
CA ALA A 66 -12.85 0.94 12.92
C ALA A 66 -12.44 2.39 12.61
N LEU A 67 -11.27 2.81 13.12
CA LEU A 67 -10.62 4.05 12.66
C LEU A 67 -10.08 3.85 11.25
N LEU A 68 -10.49 4.71 10.32
CA LEU A 68 -10.10 4.62 8.92
C LEU A 68 -9.20 5.78 8.52
N VAL A 69 -8.16 5.47 7.77
CA VAL A 69 -7.30 6.44 7.10
C VAL A 69 -7.20 6.06 5.62
N PRO A 70 -7.22 7.02 4.67
CA PRO A 70 -7.00 6.72 3.26
C PRO A 70 -5.67 5.99 3.06
N SER A 71 -5.69 4.94 2.24
CA SER A 71 -4.49 4.15 1.94
C SER A 71 -3.36 5.00 1.34
N SER A 72 -3.70 6.09 0.65
CA SER A 72 -2.78 7.07 0.07
C SER A 72 -1.99 7.90 1.09
N ALA A 73 -2.50 8.02 2.32
CA ALA A 73 -1.76 8.69 3.39
C ALA A 73 -0.70 7.79 4.05
N LEU A 74 -0.76 6.47 3.80
CA LEU A 74 0.23 5.53 4.31
C LEU A 74 1.52 5.65 3.49
N SER A 75 2.64 5.94 4.13
CA SER A 75 3.96 5.86 3.51
C SER A 75 4.40 4.40 3.42
N SER A 76 4.38 3.83 2.21
CA SER A 76 4.96 2.50 1.91
C SER A 76 6.48 2.52 1.84
N LYS A 77 7.09 3.72 1.78
CA LYS A 77 8.53 3.87 1.96
C LYS A 77 8.85 3.49 3.40
N GLN A 78 9.48 2.32 3.56
CA GLN A 78 10.54 2.15 4.55
C GLN A 78 11.27 3.49 4.58
N PHE A 79 11.21 4.18 5.71
CA PHE A 79 11.87 5.46 5.91
C PHE A 79 13.39 5.22 5.93
N SER A 80 13.94 4.71 4.83
CA SER A 80 15.35 4.85 4.52
C SER A 80 15.48 6.32 4.21
N GLY A 81 16.01 7.07 5.19
CA GLY A 81 16.17 8.50 5.09
C GLY A 81 16.71 8.85 3.71
N GLN A 82 15.95 9.65 2.96
CA GLN A 82 16.40 10.19 1.71
C GLN A 82 17.69 10.97 1.99
N ARG A 83 18.82 10.31 1.80
CA ARG A 83 20.06 10.97 1.44
C ARG A 83 19.73 11.67 0.12
N LYS A 84 19.46 12.98 0.20
CA LYS A 84 19.65 13.86 -0.96
C LYS A 84 21.04 13.56 -1.48
N GLN A 85 21.13 12.82 -2.57
CA GLN A 85 22.38 12.54 -3.27
C GLN A 85 22.74 13.84 -4.00
N GLY A 86 23.25 14.80 -3.24
CA GLY A 86 24.03 15.89 -3.79
C GLY A 86 25.32 15.27 -4.31
N GLN A 87 25.47 15.26 -5.63
CA GLN A 87 26.70 14.92 -6.31
C GLN A 87 27.80 15.87 -5.85
N SER A 88 28.78 15.34 -5.12
CA SER A 88 30.13 15.88 -5.09
C SER A 88 31.06 14.67 -5.06
N ALA A 89 31.43 14.23 -6.26
CA ALA A 89 32.60 13.41 -6.44
C ALA A 89 33.80 14.29 -6.08
N ASP A 90 34.49 13.98 -4.98
CA ASP A 90 35.94 14.07 -4.94
C ASP A 90 36.57 13.33 -3.75
N LYS A 91 37.51 12.46 -4.12
CA LYS A 91 38.77 12.09 -3.46
C LYS A 91 38.79 11.48 -2.03
N ALA A 92 39.17 10.19 -2.06
CA ALA A 92 40.38 9.62 -1.43
C ALA A 92 40.38 9.18 0.05
N SER A 93 40.68 7.88 0.18
CA SER A 93 41.69 7.24 1.04
C SER A 93 41.50 7.02 2.55
N SER A 94 41.82 5.76 2.91
CA SER A 94 42.49 5.25 4.12
C SER A 94 41.74 5.16 5.47
N THR A 95 41.38 3.91 5.82
CA THR A 95 41.63 3.09 7.04
C THR A 95 41.60 3.71 8.48
N PRO A 96 41.55 2.89 9.55
CA PRO A 96 40.37 2.63 10.39
C PRO A 96 40.45 3.25 11.80
N SER A 97 39.43 2.98 12.63
CA SER A 97 39.37 3.19 14.10
C SER A 97 38.99 4.59 14.56
N ALA A 98 37.70 4.80 14.80
CA ALA A 98 37.24 5.69 15.86
C ALA A 98 35.76 5.38 16.16
N GLU A 99 35.54 5.04 17.41
CA GLU A 99 34.28 4.91 18.13
C GLU A 99 33.29 6.03 17.76
N ARG A 100 32.41 5.77 16.78
CA ARG A 100 31.36 6.72 16.42
C ARG A 100 30.14 6.45 17.28
N LYS A 101 30.01 7.21 18.37
CA LYS A 101 28.70 7.55 18.96
C LYS A 101 27.75 7.89 17.81
N HIS A 102 26.79 7.01 17.55
CA HIS A 102 25.74 7.25 16.55
C HIS A 102 24.79 8.33 17.06
N GLN A 103 25.19 9.61 16.98
CA GLN A 103 24.26 10.72 16.83
C GLN A 103 23.81 10.76 15.37
N GLY A 104 22.98 9.78 14.99
CA GLY A 104 22.13 9.93 13.82
C GLY A 104 21.03 10.91 14.19
N ASN A 105 21.18 12.19 13.83
CA ASN A 105 20.09 13.16 13.83
C ASN A 105 19.14 12.88 12.64
N GLY A 106 18.65 11.64 12.56
CA GLY A 106 17.42 11.34 11.86
C GLY A 106 16.31 11.50 12.87
N VAL A 107 15.21 12.16 12.48
CA VAL A 107 14.00 12.28 13.30
C VAL A 107 13.68 10.89 13.87
N ARG A 108 14.00 10.67 15.16
CA ARG A 108 13.78 9.38 15.81
C ARG A 108 12.28 9.28 15.97
N LEU A 109 11.65 8.59 15.03
CA LEU A 109 10.23 8.29 15.09
C LEU A 109 9.94 7.69 16.46
N GLU A 110 8.96 8.26 17.15
CA GLU A 110 8.48 7.71 18.42
C GLU A 110 8.07 6.25 18.15
N ARG A 111 8.75 5.31 18.82
CA ARG A 111 8.42 3.89 18.69
C ARG A 111 7.04 3.70 19.29
N LEU A 112 6.13 3.14 18.50
CA LEU A 112 4.79 2.85 19.00
C LEU A 112 4.87 1.77 20.08
N ASN A 113 4.32 2.04 21.27
CA ASN A 113 4.21 1.05 22.33
C ASN A 113 3.09 0.06 21.98
N LEU A 114 3.47 -1.13 21.54
CA LEU A 114 2.54 -2.18 21.10
C LEU A 114 2.15 -3.11 22.25
N THR A 115 0.87 -3.44 22.35
CA THR A 115 0.37 -4.50 23.24
C THR A 115 0.83 -5.89 22.76
N PRO A 116 0.90 -6.91 23.64
CA PRO A 116 1.29 -8.26 23.23
C PRO A 116 0.38 -8.84 22.13
N GLU A 117 -0.92 -8.57 22.18
CA GLU A 117 -1.87 -8.97 21.15
C GLU A 117 -1.56 -8.33 19.79
N GLN A 118 -1.21 -7.03 19.79
CA GLN A 118 -0.83 -6.32 18.58
C GLN A 118 0.46 -6.86 17.97
N LYS A 119 1.41 -7.31 18.79
CA LYS A 119 2.63 -7.97 18.31
C LYS A 119 2.31 -9.31 17.65
N GLN A 120 1.42 -10.11 18.23
CA GLN A 120 0.97 -11.37 17.63
C GLN A 120 0.26 -11.13 16.29
N LEU A 121 -0.52 -10.04 16.15
CA LEU A 121 -1.15 -9.70 14.86
C LEU A 121 -0.13 -9.39 13.77
N ILE A 122 1.02 -8.80 14.13
CA ILE A 122 2.13 -8.56 13.20
C ILE A 122 2.81 -9.87 12.82
N GLU A 123 3.09 -10.73 13.80
CA GLU A 123 3.70 -12.05 13.57
C GLU A 123 2.82 -12.96 12.70
N GLN A 124 1.50 -12.88 12.88
CA GLN A 124 0.50 -13.58 12.05
C GLN A 124 0.33 -12.95 10.65
N GLY A 125 1.01 -11.86 10.33
CA GLY A 125 0.87 -11.13 9.07
C GLY A 125 -0.49 -10.44 8.88
N LYS A 126 -1.30 -10.32 9.95
CA LYS A 126 -2.62 -9.67 9.92
C LYS A 126 -2.55 -8.15 10.12
N ALA A 127 -1.42 -7.64 10.61
CA ALA A 127 -1.17 -6.22 10.78
C ALA A 127 0.23 -5.83 10.34
N THR A 128 0.40 -4.61 9.86
CA THR A 128 1.68 -4.06 9.42
C THR A 128 1.92 -2.69 10.03
N LEU A 129 3.18 -2.39 10.38
CA LEU A 129 3.57 -1.05 10.80
C LEU A 129 3.70 -0.15 9.57
N SER A 130 3.11 1.03 9.65
CA SER A 130 3.17 2.05 8.59
C SER A 130 3.44 3.43 9.20
N VAL A 131 3.84 4.39 8.39
CA VAL A 131 4.03 5.78 8.82
C VAL A 131 3.00 6.66 8.14
N VAL A 132 2.38 7.54 8.92
CA VAL A 132 1.44 8.56 8.43
C VAL A 132 1.90 9.93 8.92
N ARG A 133 1.70 10.96 8.10
CA ARG A 133 1.95 12.35 8.50
C ARG A 133 0.70 12.93 9.15
N VAL A 134 0.81 13.34 10.40
CA VAL A 134 -0.26 13.97 11.17
C VAL A 134 0.00 15.47 11.22
N LEU A 135 -1.03 16.27 10.93
CA LEU A 135 -1.00 17.72 11.04
C LEU A 135 -1.14 18.14 12.50
N GLN A 136 -0.20 18.95 12.97
CA GLN A 136 -0.21 19.53 14.31
C GLN A 136 -0.98 20.87 14.31
N ALA A 137 -1.36 21.35 15.50
CA ALA A 137 -2.04 22.64 15.66
C ALA A 137 -1.24 23.82 15.07
N ASP A 138 0.08 23.71 15.05
CA ASP A 138 1.00 24.72 14.51
C ASP A 138 1.06 24.72 12.97
N GLY A 139 0.28 23.87 12.30
CA GLY A 139 0.28 23.71 10.84
C GLY A 139 1.46 22.89 10.31
N THR A 140 2.33 22.38 11.17
CA THR A 140 3.45 21.50 10.79
C THR A 140 3.02 20.04 10.76
N THR A 141 3.70 19.21 9.96
CA THR A 141 3.40 17.77 9.86
C THR A 141 4.42 16.93 10.61
N LYS A 142 3.95 16.03 11.49
CA LYS A 142 4.80 15.05 12.18
C LYS A 142 4.61 13.65 11.60
N PRO A 143 5.69 12.95 11.22
CA PRO A 143 5.60 11.53 10.86
C PRO A 143 5.36 10.70 12.13
N THR A 144 4.24 9.97 12.14
CA THR A 144 3.79 9.13 13.25
C THR A 144 3.70 7.68 12.78
N GLN A 145 4.31 6.77 13.54
CA GLN A 145 4.17 5.33 13.29
C GLN A 145 2.81 4.85 13.76
N ILE A 146 2.15 4.05 12.94
CA ILE A 146 0.82 3.50 13.21
C ILE A 146 0.81 2.01 12.91
N LEU A 147 -0.06 1.29 13.62
CA LEU A 147 -0.34 -0.10 13.33
C LEU A 147 -1.57 -0.19 12.43
N VAL A 148 -1.39 -0.76 11.25
CA VAL A 148 -2.44 -0.93 10.25
C VAL A 148 -2.91 -2.38 10.23
N GLY A 149 -4.23 -2.58 10.24
CA GLY A 149 -4.87 -3.90 10.11
C GLY A 149 -5.35 -4.15 8.67
N ILE A 150 -6.66 -4.26 8.49
CA ILE A 150 -7.29 -4.48 7.18
C ILE A 150 -7.02 -3.29 6.25
N ASN A 151 -6.54 -3.56 5.04
CA ASN A 151 -6.33 -2.55 4.00
C ASN A 151 -7.00 -3.00 2.69
N ASN A 152 -7.96 -2.20 2.19
CA ASN A 152 -8.72 -2.51 0.98
C ASN A 152 -8.31 -1.65 -0.24
N ARG A 153 -7.06 -1.20 -0.28
CA ARG A 153 -6.45 -0.30 -1.29
C ARG A 153 -7.04 1.11 -1.34
N VAL A 154 -8.21 1.36 -0.77
CA VAL A 154 -8.82 2.70 -0.68
C VAL A 154 -8.66 3.26 0.73
N ASN A 155 -8.99 2.44 1.73
CA ASN A 155 -8.91 2.77 3.14
C ASN A 155 -8.12 1.69 3.89
N ALA A 156 -7.50 2.11 4.96
CA ALA A 156 -6.77 1.28 5.89
C ALA A 156 -7.35 1.44 7.30
N GLN A 157 -7.52 0.31 7.99
CA GLN A 157 -7.88 0.26 9.39
C GLN A 157 -6.67 0.59 10.25
N VAL A 158 -6.83 1.55 11.14
CA VAL A 158 -5.83 1.88 12.16
C VAL A 158 -6.17 1.15 13.46
N LEU A 159 -5.24 0.32 13.93
CA LEU A 159 -5.35 -0.43 15.19
C LEU A 159 -4.66 0.31 16.35
N ALA A 160 -3.59 1.07 16.06
CA ALA A 160 -2.88 1.86 17.06
C ALA A 160 -2.11 3.02 16.42
N GLY A 161 -1.83 4.05 17.24
CA GLY A 161 -0.96 5.17 16.87
C GLY A 161 -1.67 6.45 16.40
N LEU A 162 -2.99 6.41 16.20
CA LEU A 162 -3.82 7.60 15.96
C LEU A 162 -5.08 7.55 16.82
N LYS A 163 -5.61 8.73 17.11
CA LYS A 163 -6.90 8.93 17.77
C LYS A 163 -7.92 9.48 16.79
N GLN A 164 -9.19 9.33 17.14
CA GLN A 164 -10.27 9.98 16.40
C GLN A 164 -10.09 11.50 16.45
N GLY A 165 -10.14 12.15 15.30
CA GLY A 165 -9.97 13.60 15.17
C GLY A 165 -8.57 14.05 14.74
N ASP A 166 -7.56 13.16 14.76
CA ASP A 166 -6.23 13.46 14.25
C ASP A 166 -6.30 13.75 12.74
N GLN A 167 -5.75 14.89 12.32
CA GLN A 167 -5.75 15.28 10.92
C GLN A 167 -4.56 14.66 10.17
N VAL A 168 -4.83 13.96 9.08
CA VAL A 168 -3.84 13.23 8.30
C VAL A 168 -3.63 13.88 6.94
N VAL A 169 -2.36 14.02 6.53
CA VAL A 169 -2.00 14.58 5.22
C VAL A 169 -1.95 13.46 4.17
N ILE A 170 -2.78 13.59 3.14
CA ILE A 170 -2.96 12.59 2.07
C ILE A 170 -2.04 12.88 0.86
N ALA A 171 -1.68 14.14 0.63
CA ALA A 171 -0.76 14.57 -0.42
C ALA A 171 -0.02 15.84 0.00
N ASP A 172 1.29 15.89 -0.23
CA ASP A 172 2.06 17.14 -0.18
C ASP A 172 2.14 17.68 -1.62
N SER A 173 1.60 18.88 -1.85
CA SER A 173 1.63 19.57 -3.15
C SER A 173 3.03 20.05 -3.58
N SER A 174 4.10 19.45 -3.07
CA SER A 174 5.48 19.80 -3.44
C SER A 174 5.90 19.25 -4.82
N GLU A 175 5.06 18.44 -5.47
CA GLU A 175 5.24 18.03 -6.87
C GLU A 175 4.43 18.94 -7.81
N ASN A 176 4.70 20.25 -7.80
CA ASN A 176 4.20 21.18 -8.81
C ASN A 176 5.36 21.75 -9.64
N SER A 177 6.26 20.89 -10.11
CA SER A 177 7.30 21.25 -11.09
C SER A 177 6.76 21.49 -12.50
N ALA A 178 5.45 21.31 -12.73
CA ALA A 178 4.81 21.57 -14.02
C ALA A 178 4.54 23.06 -14.30
N ALA A 179 4.58 23.93 -13.28
CA ALA A 179 4.29 25.36 -13.44
C ALA A 179 5.51 26.21 -13.84
N SER A 180 6.74 25.69 -13.69
CA SER A 180 7.96 26.48 -13.93
C SER A 180 8.56 26.33 -15.33
N ALA A 181 7.99 25.48 -16.20
CA ALA A 181 8.52 25.23 -17.55
C ALA A 181 8.05 26.26 -18.61
N ASN A 182 7.01 27.05 -18.34
CA ASN A 182 6.39 27.91 -19.36
C ASN A 182 6.91 29.36 -19.41
N SER A 183 7.89 29.74 -18.58
CA SER A 183 8.39 31.13 -18.51
C SER A 183 9.67 31.39 -19.33
N GLY A 184 10.33 30.33 -19.82
CA GLY A 184 11.65 30.46 -20.47
C GLY A 184 11.65 30.89 -21.95
N ASN A 185 10.53 30.77 -22.67
CA ASN A 185 10.57 30.78 -24.14
C ASN A 185 10.18 32.10 -24.82
N ASN A 186 9.86 33.17 -24.07
CA ASN A 186 9.28 34.39 -24.65
C ASN A 186 10.16 35.66 -24.61
N ARG A 187 11.49 35.52 -24.43
CA ARG A 187 12.43 36.67 -24.35
C ARG A 187 13.43 36.80 -25.50
N ARG A 188 13.17 36.17 -26.66
CA ARG A 188 14.04 36.29 -27.85
C ARG A 188 13.24 36.59 -29.12
N ARG A 189 12.59 37.75 -29.16
CA ARG A 189 12.13 38.37 -30.41
C ARG A 189 12.06 39.88 -30.22
N GLY A 190 13.24 40.51 -30.24
CA GLY A 190 13.35 41.96 -30.43
C GLY A 190 13.26 42.30 -31.93
N PRO A 191 12.73 43.47 -32.31
CA PRO A 191 12.52 43.85 -33.70
C PRO A 191 13.84 44.24 -34.39
N MET A 192 14.06 43.78 -35.62
CA MET A 192 15.15 44.24 -36.48
C MET A 192 14.63 45.28 -37.50
N GLY A 193 15.29 46.44 -37.53
CA GLY A 193 15.65 47.16 -38.76
C GLY A 193 14.62 48.10 -39.38
N MET A 194 15.14 49.24 -39.85
CA MET A 194 14.47 50.37 -40.52
C MET A 194 14.02 50.08 -41.94
#